data_AF-A0AAC9ADU5-F1
#
_entry.id   AF-A0AAC9ADU5-F1
#
_cell.length_a   1.000
_cell.length_b   1.000
_cell.length_c   1.000
_cell.angle_alpha   90.00
_cell.angle_beta   90.00
_cell.angle_gamma   90.00
#
_symmetry.space_group_name_H-M   'P 1'
#
loop_
_entity.id
_entity.type
_entity.pdbx_description
1 polymer ?
#
loop_
_entity_poly.entity_id
_entity_poly.type
_entity_poly.pdbx_seq_one_letter_code
_entity_poly.pdbx_strand_id
1 'polypeptide(L)'
;MHVLILGAAAGGGFPQWNCHCPNCKGLREGKIKAKSRTQSSIAVSSDGNNWVLINASPDLREQINSHPQLWPEDHVSRGTRISAIVLTDSQIDHTTGLLTLREGLPLPVYCTDVVAEDLTTSFPLFTVLKHWRGGLQQHSINTDYHQRFVPKGAEGLTFQPVVLESNAPPYSTYRDNIVPGNNIGLKITDDTTGNVLFYAPGCMQANDTVKQVMRESHCVLFDGTLWANEEMIAHGFSNKLGTDMGHMPVNGKGGAIALLNEFNVERKVLIHINNTNRVLDEDSNAYHSLCEQGIELAYDGMEIEV
;
A
#
# COMPACT_ATOMS: atom_id res chain seq x y z
N MET A 1 -11.34 13.57 5.31
CA MET A 1 -9.99 13.13 4.88
C MET A 1 -10.00 12.70 3.42
N HIS A 2 -9.10 13.26 2.62
CA HIS A 2 -8.90 12.89 1.21
C HIS A 2 -7.92 11.71 1.09
N VAL A 3 -8.25 10.72 0.26
CA VAL A 3 -7.38 9.59 -0.07
C VAL A 3 -7.34 9.40 -1.58
N LEU A 4 -6.15 9.36 -2.14
CA LEU A 4 -5.88 9.16 -3.56
C LEU A 4 -5.11 7.85 -3.75
N ILE A 5 -5.68 6.90 -4.50
CA ILE A 5 -5.00 5.67 -4.87
C ILE A 5 -4.10 5.93 -6.07
N LEU A 6 -2.79 5.95 -5.86
CA LEU A 6 -1.83 6.20 -6.93
C LEU A 6 -1.56 4.94 -7.75
N GLY A 7 -1.45 3.80 -7.07
CA GLY A 7 -1.30 2.49 -7.68
C GLY A 7 -2.02 1.44 -6.85
N ALA A 8 -2.70 0.51 -7.52
CA ALA A 8 -3.52 -0.50 -6.87
C ALA A 8 -2.99 -1.94 -7.00
N ALA A 9 -1.95 -2.19 -7.80
CA ALA A 9 -1.38 -3.52 -7.98
C ALA A 9 -0.34 -3.88 -6.91
N ALA A 10 -0.13 -5.18 -6.69
CA ALA A 10 1.04 -5.68 -5.95
C ALA A 10 2.34 -5.49 -6.75
N GLY A 11 3.47 -5.92 -6.18
CA GLY A 11 4.77 -5.92 -6.83
C GLY A 11 4.74 -6.46 -8.27
N GLY A 12 5.39 -5.73 -9.18
CA GLY A 12 5.43 -6.01 -10.62
C GLY A 12 4.33 -5.32 -11.45
N GLY A 13 3.27 -4.81 -10.81
CA GLY A 13 2.18 -4.12 -11.49
C GLY A 13 1.27 -5.04 -12.32
N PHE A 14 0.31 -4.46 -13.03
CA PHE A 14 -0.58 -5.18 -13.95
C PHE A 14 -0.78 -4.38 -15.25
N PRO A 15 -0.37 -4.92 -16.42
CA PRO A 15 0.26 -6.22 -16.62
C PRO A 15 1.72 -6.22 -16.16
N GLN A 16 2.16 -7.28 -15.47
CA GLN A 16 3.57 -7.41 -15.08
C GLN A 16 4.46 -7.65 -16.31
N TRP A 17 5.59 -6.93 -16.37
CA TRP A 17 6.45 -6.81 -17.55
C TRP A 17 6.82 -8.14 -18.23
N ASN A 18 7.14 -9.18 -17.46
CA ASN A 18 7.54 -10.51 -17.93
C ASN A 18 6.45 -11.59 -17.78
N CYS A 19 5.22 -11.24 -17.44
CA CYS A 19 4.16 -12.22 -17.15
C CYS A 19 3.23 -12.42 -18.35
N HIS A 20 2.95 -13.68 -18.70
CA HIS A 20 1.92 -14.08 -19.67
C HIS A 20 0.82 -14.95 -19.05
N CYS A 21 0.54 -14.79 -17.75
CA CYS A 21 -0.65 -15.38 -17.14
C CYS A 21 -1.92 -14.92 -17.91
N PRO A 22 -3.05 -15.64 -17.78
CA PRO A 22 -4.29 -15.29 -18.49
C PRO A 22 -4.67 -13.81 -18.38
N ASN A 23 -4.51 -13.21 -17.20
CA ASN A 23 -4.79 -11.79 -16.99
C ASN A 23 -3.83 -10.88 -17.76
N CYS A 24 -2.51 -11.03 -17.57
CA CYS A 24 -1.53 -10.16 -18.21
C CYS A 24 -1.55 -10.28 -19.74
N LYS A 25 -1.72 -11.51 -20.26
CA LYS A 25 -1.87 -11.74 -21.70
C LYS A 25 -3.20 -11.19 -22.20
N GLY A 26 -4.29 -11.46 -21.47
CA GLY A 26 -5.62 -10.99 -21.80
C GLY A 26 -5.71 -9.48 -21.91
N LEU A 27 -5.11 -8.75 -20.97
CA LEU A 27 -5.06 -7.29 -21.00
C LEU A 27 -4.25 -6.77 -22.20
N ARG A 28 -3.06 -7.33 -22.47
CA ARG A 28 -2.24 -6.94 -23.65
C ARG A 28 -2.96 -7.20 -24.97
N GLU A 29 -3.74 -8.28 -25.06
CA GLU A 29 -4.46 -8.67 -26.26
C GLU A 29 -5.87 -8.04 -26.37
N GLY A 30 -6.31 -7.28 -25.36
CA GLY A 30 -7.66 -6.71 -25.30
C GLY A 30 -8.78 -7.76 -25.21
N LYS A 31 -8.51 -8.91 -24.58
CA LYS A 31 -9.42 -10.07 -24.52
C LYS A 31 -10.16 -10.23 -23.19
N ILE A 32 -9.79 -9.46 -22.17
CA ILE A 32 -10.48 -9.41 -20.87
C ILE A 32 -10.87 -7.97 -20.59
N LYS A 33 -11.89 -7.80 -19.75
CA LYS A 33 -12.31 -6.48 -19.31
C LYS A 33 -11.55 -6.11 -18.03
N ALA A 34 -10.40 -5.47 -18.19
CA ALA A 34 -9.53 -5.11 -17.07
C ALA A 34 -8.82 -3.78 -17.33
N LYS A 35 -8.34 -3.15 -16.25
CA LYS A 35 -7.56 -1.90 -16.28
C LYS A 35 -6.13 -2.15 -15.84
N SER A 36 -5.15 -1.51 -16.49
CA SER A 36 -3.77 -1.50 -16.01
C SER A 36 -3.67 -0.81 -14.65
N ARG A 37 -2.72 -1.25 -13.85
CA ARG A 37 -2.46 -0.75 -12.50
C ARG A 37 -0.96 -0.72 -12.22
N THR A 38 -0.49 0.40 -11.69
CA THR A 38 0.86 0.59 -11.13
C THR A 38 0.93 0.01 -9.73
N GLN A 39 2.15 -0.14 -9.19
CA GLN A 39 2.39 -0.77 -7.90
C GLN A 39 1.89 0.08 -6.72
N SER A 40 1.51 -0.61 -5.65
CA SER A 40 0.78 -0.10 -4.50
C SER A 40 1.38 1.16 -3.89
N SER A 41 0.60 2.24 -3.92
CA SER A 41 0.90 3.51 -3.26
C SER A 41 -0.38 4.31 -3.14
N ILE A 42 -0.54 5.05 -2.04
CA ILE A 42 -1.64 6.00 -1.85
C ILE A 42 -1.08 7.34 -1.38
N ALA A 43 -1.86 8.40 -1.54
CA ALA A 43 -1.61 9.68 -0.91
C ALA A 43 -2.81 10.09 -0.06
N VAL A 44 -2.58 10.69 1.10
CA VAL A 44 -3.64 11.20 1.98
C VAL A 44 -3.45 12.66 2.31
N SER A 45 -4.54 13.38 2.51
CA SER A 45 -4.53 14.82 2.83
C SER A 45 -5.73 15.22 3.69
N SER A 46 -5.54 16.16 4.61
CA SER A 46 -6.62 16.82 5.35
C SER A 46 -7.21 18.02 4.60
N ASP A 47 -6.46 18.62 3.67
CA ASP A 47 -6.79 19.92 3.07
C ASP A 47 -6.81 19.93 1.52
N GLY A 48 -6.48 18.79 0.89
CA GLY A 48 -6.38 18.64 -0.56
C GLY A 48 -5.16 19.30 -1.19
N ASN A 49 -4.30 19.94 -0.41
CA ASN A 49 -3.14 20.70 -0.87
C ASN A 49 -1.82 20.08 -0.41
N ASN A 50 -1.73 19.66 0.84
CA ASN A 50 -0.56 19.00 1.41
C ASN A 50 -0.83 17.49 1.48
N TRP A 51 0.03 16.70 0.85
CA TRP A 51 -0.16 15.27 0.71
C TRP A 51 0.94 14.50 1.42
N VAL A 52 0.54 13.49 2.19
CA VAL A 52 1.44 12.45 2.71
C VAL A 52 1.39 11.27 1.75
N LEU A 53 2.54 10.93 1.17
CA LEU A 53 2.69 9.73 0.35
C LEU A 53 2.85 8.52 1.27
N ILE A 54 2.07 7.46 1.07
CA ILE A 54 2.20 6.20 1.78
C ILE A 54 2.73 5.16 0.79
N ASN A 55 3.95 4.69 1.06
CA ASN A 55 4.82 3.91 0.18
C ASN A 55 5.20 4.65 -1.12
N ALA A 56 6.45 4.50 -1.54
CA ALA A 56 7.03 5.12 -2.72
C ALA A 56 7.35 4.04 -3.76
N SER A 57 6.41 3.78 -4.67
CA SER A 57 6.53 2.68 -5.63
C SER A 57 7.59 2.91 -6.72
N PRO A 58 8.09 1.86 -7.40
CA PRO A 58 8.93 2.03 -8.59
C PRO A 58 8.25 2.86 -9.71
N ASP A 59 6.91 2.88 -9.75
CA ASP A 59 6.12 3.61 -10.75
C ASP A 59 5.86 5.07 -10.37
N LEU A 60 6.45 5.56 -9.27
CA LEU A 60 6.11 6.84 -8.66
C LEU A 60 6.22 8.04 -9.62
N ARG A 61 7.12 7.99 -10.61
CA ARG A 61 7.19 9.03 -11.64
C ARG A 61 5.88 9.12 -12.44
N GLU A 62 5.36 7.99 -12.90
CA GLU A 62 4.11 7.94 -13.66
C GLU A 62 2.92 8.31 -12.78
N GLN A 63 2.91 7.78 -11.54
CA GLN A 63 1.90 8.09 -10.54
C GLN A 63 1.82 9.61 -10.29
N ILE A 64 2.93 10.29 -10.00
CA ILE A 64 2.91 11.75 -9.78
C ILE A 64 2.44 12.49 -11.04
N ASN A 65 2.96 12.13 -12.22
CA ASN A 65 2.61 12.83 -13.45
C ASN A 65 1.17 12.58 -13.93
N SER A 66 0.47 11.58 -13.39
CA SER A 66 -0.92 11.30 -13.73
C SER A 66 -1.92 11.97 -12.78
N HIS A 67 -1.44 12.54 -11.67
CA HIS A 67 -2.29 13.08 -10.60
C HIS A 67 -1.93 14.55 -10.29
N PRO A 68 -2.66 15.52 -10.87
CA PRO A 68 -2.43 16.95 -10.66
C PRO A 68 -2.46 17.40 -9.19
N GLN A 69 -3.13 16.65 -8.33
CA GLN A 69 -3.18 16.88 -6.88
C GLN A 69 -1.77 16.89 -6.24
N LEU A 70 -0.79 16.21 -6.85
CA LEU A 70 0.58 16.10 -6.34
C LEU A 70 1.56 17.09 -6.98
N TRP A 71 1.14 17.80 -8.04
CA TRP A 71 2.00 18.71 -8.79
C TRP A 71 2.36 19.96 -7.96
N PRO A 72 3.46 20.64 -8.30
CA PRO A 72 3.72 21.97 -7.74
C PRO A 72 2.54 22.92 -7.97
N GLU A 73 2.37 23.89 -7.10
CA GLU A 73 1.47 25.01 -7.36
C GLU A 73 1.89 25.77 -8.63
N ASP A 74 0.92 26.33 -9.37
CA ASP A 74 1.14 26.94 -10.70
C ASP A 74 2.26 28.00 -10.75
N HIS A 75 2.48 28.72 -9.65
CA HIS A 75 3.48 29.78 -9.55
C HIS A 75 4.88 29.28 -9.13
N VAL A 76 5.03 27.98 -8.84
CA VAL A 76 6.26 27.36 -8.34
C VAL A 76 6.96 26.61 -9.48
N SER A 77 8.13 27.12 -9.90
CA SER A 77 8.91 26.51 -11.00
C SER A 77 9.52 25.13 -10.66
N ARG A 78 9.75 24.84 -9.38
CA ARG A 78 10.20 23.54 -8.87
C ARG A 78 9.62 23.34 -7.47
N GLY A 79 8.75 22.36 -7.32
CA GLY A 79 8.12 22.01 -6.07
C GLY A 79 7.43 20.66 -6.14
N THR A 80 6.65 20.35 -5.12
CA THR A 80 5.73 19.21 -5.04
C THR A 80 4.75 19.50 -3.92
N ARG A 81 3.55 18.94 -4.02
CA ARG A 81 2.57 18.93 -2.93
C ARG A 81 2.77 17.78 -1.94
N ILE A 82 3.76 16.91 -2.19
CA ILE A 82 4.17 15.83 -1.27
C ILE A 82 5.01 16.42 -0.13
N SER A 83 4.44 16.42 1.08
CA SER A 83 5.04 17.03 2.27
C SER A 83 5.87 16.05 3.12
N ALA A 84 5.49 14.77 3.09
CA ALA A 84 6.16 13.69 3.80
C ALA A 84 5.87 12.34 3.13
N ILE A 85 6.67 11.34 3.50
CA ILE A 85 6.50 9.95 3.07
C ILE A 85 6.37 9.07 4.32
N VAL A 86 5.42 8.15 4.33
CA VAL A 86 5.29 7.09 5.34
C VAL A 86 5.54 5.75 4.65
N LEU A 87 6.45 4.94 5.18
CA LEU A 87 6.72 3.59 4.67
C LEU A 87 6.12 2.57 5.61
N THR A 88 5.31 1.66 5.07
CA THR A 88 4.68 0.57 5.84
C THR A 88 5.60 -0.64 6.02
N ASP A 89 6.60 -0.78 5.17
CA ASP A 89 7.60 -1.84 5.19
C ASP A 89 8.86 -1.44 4.40
N SER A 90 9.82 -2.35 4.28
CA SER A 90 11.05 -2.17 3.51
C SER A 90 10.99 -2.80 2.11
N GLN A 91 9.82 -3.20 1.59
CA GLN A 91 9.76 -3.91 0.31
C GLN A 91 10.24 -3.05 -0.88
N ILE A 92 10.78 -3.70 -1.92
CA ILE A 92 11.32 -3.02 -3.10
C ILE A 92 10.23 -2.20 -3.82
N ASP A 93 9.05 -2.79 -3.96
CA ASP A 93 7.86 -2.18 -4.57
C ASP A 93 7.25 -1.05 -3.74
N HIS A 94 7.63 -0.90 -2.46
CA HIS A 94 7.20 0.21 -1.60
C HIS A 94 8.26 1.28 -1.33
N THR A 95 9.51 1.08 -1.77
CA THR A 95 10.63 1.96 -1.40
C THR A 95 11.46 2.46 -2.58
N THR A 96 11.44 1.77 -3.72
CA THR A 96 12.27 2.15 -4.90
C THR A 96 11.96 3.56 -5.42
N GLY A 97 10.72 4.01 -5.30
CA GLY A 97 10.29 5.35 -5.70
C GLY A 97 11.04 6.48 -5.00
N LEU A 98 11.64 6.23 -3.83
CA LEU A 98 12.48 7.20 -3.13
C LEU A 98 13.67 7.66 -4.00
N LEU A 99 14.21 6.77 -4.84
CA LEU A 99 15.28 7.12 -5.78
C LEU A 99 14.83 8.14 -6.83
N THR A 100 13.55 8.10 -7.23
CA THR A 100 12.93 9.01 -8.20
C THR A 100 12.77 10.42 -7.64
N LEU A 101 12.67 10.58 -6.32
CA LEU A 101 12.43 11.87 -5.66
C LEU A 101 13.71 12.67 -5.35
N ARG A 102 14.89 12.15 -5.68
CA ARG A 102 16.19 12.72 -5.27
C ARG A 102 16.40 14.18 -5.67
N GLU A 103 15.83 14.64 -6.78
CA GLU A 103 15.93 16.03 -7.24
C GLU A 103 15.07 17.02 -6.43
N GLY A 104 14.21 16.52 -5.54
CA GLY A 104 13.35 17.28 -4.63
C GLY A 104 13.78 17.25 -3.16
N LEU A 105 14.90 16.58 -2.83
CA LEU A 105 15.37 16.44 -1.45
C LEU A 105 15.87 17.77 -0.84
N PRO A 106 15.79 17.92 0.51
CA PRO A 106 15.44 16.91 1.52
C PRO A 106 13.93 16.67 1.70
N LEU A 107 13.57 15.44 2.11
CA LEU A 107 12.18 15.05 2.43
C LEU A 107 12.09 14.23 3.74
N PRO A 108 11.09 14.48 4.60
CA PRO A 108 10.79 13.64 5.75
C PRO A 108 10.28 12.25 5.31
N VAL A 109 10.86 11.20 5.90
CA VAL A 109 10.45 9.80 5.73
C VAL A 109 10.20 9.19 7.09
N TYR A 110 8.96 8.76 7.31
CA TYR A 110 8.52 8.11 8.53
C TYR A 110 8.50 6.61 8.31
N CYS A 111 9.25 5.86 9.11
CA CYS A 111 9.28 4.40 9.07
C CYS A 111 9.68 3.85 10.44
N THR A 112 9.43 2.56 10.67
CA THR A 112 9.91 1.88 11.88
C THR A 112 11.44 1.78 11.87
N ASP A 113 12.04 1.55 13.03
CA ASP A 113 13.50 1.40 13.15
C ASP A 113 14.01 0.18 12.36
N VAL A 114 13.23 -0.89 12.30
CA VAL A 114 13.53 -2.11 11.51
C VAL A 114 13.57 -1.80 10.01
N VAL A 115 12.61 -1.03 9.50
CA VAL A 115 12.61 -0.58 8.10
C VAL A 115 13.79 0.37 7.84
N ALA A 116 14.10 1.26 8.79
CA ALA A 116 15.25 2.16 8.67
C ALA A 116 16.58 1.40 8.61
N GLU A 117 16.72 0.31 9.37
CA GLU A 117 17.90 -0.57 9.35
C GLU A 117 18.08 -1.22 7.98
N ASP A 118 17.04 -1.88 7.44
CA ASP A 118 17.04 -2.48 6.10
C ASP A 118 17.43 -1.44 5.04
N LEU A 119 16.84 -0.24 5.12
CA LEU A 119 17.03 0.84 4.15
C LEU A 119 18.33 1.65 4.35
N THR A 120 19.12 1.30 5.38
CA THR A 120 20.46 1.85 5.62
C THR A 120 21.55 0.84 5.30
N THR A 121 21.25 -0.45 5.39
CA THR A 121 22.21 -1.55 5.27
C THR A 121 22.03 -2.35 3.98
N SER A 122 21.04 -3.25 3.95
CA SER A 122 20.85 -4.23 2.89
C SER A 122 20.33 -3.62 1.59
N PHE A 123 19.45 -2.63 1.67
CA PHE A 123 19.04 -1.80 0.53
C PHE A 123 19.24 -0.32 0.87
N PRO A 124 20.48 0.19 0.79
CA PRO A 124 20.94 1.37 1.54
C PRO A 124 20.47 2.72 0.94
N LEU A 125 19.18 2.90 0.73
CA LEU A 125 18.55 4.10 0.17
C LEU A 125 18.85 5.35 1.00
N PHE A 126 18.77 5.29 2.33
CA PHE A 126 19.14 6.43 3.19
C PHE A 126 20.61 6.81 3.01
N THR A 127 21.50 5.83 2.87
CA THR A 127 22.94 6.07 2.69
C THR A 127 23.22 6.68 1.31
N VAL A 128 22.63 6.13 0.25
CA VAL A 128 22.83 6.62 -1.13
C VAL A 128 22.26 8.02 -1.30
N LEU A 129 21.04 8.28 -0.80
CA LEU A 129 20.35 9.54 -1.06
C LEU A 129 20.87 10.71 -0.23
N LYS A 130 21.68 10.47 0.83
CA LYS A 130 22.41 11.54 1.56
C LYS A 130 23.21 12.46 0.64
N HIS A 131 23.68 11.95 -0.51
CA HIS A 131 24.43 12.73 -1.50
C HIS A 131 23.59 13.77 -2.25
N TRP A 132 22.25 13.76 -2.12
CA TRP A 132 21.33 14.73 -2.71
C TRP A 132 20.75 15.66 -1.65
N ARG A 133 21.35 16.84 -1.47
CA ARG A 133 20.85 17.92 -0.60
C ARG A 133 20.47 17.48 0.82
N GLY A 134 21.26 16.57 1.42
CA GLY A 134 21.03 16.07 2.78
C GLY A 134 20.16 14.80 2.86
N GLY A 135 19.56 14.38 1.74
CA GLY A 135 18.91 13.09 1.62
C GLY A 135 17.51 13.00 2.22
N LEU A 136 17.14 11.77 2.57
CA LEU A 136 15.91 11.45 3.27
C LEU A 136 16.09 11.68 4.77
N GLN A 137 15.19 12.44 5.38
CA GLN A 137 15.19 12.74 6.82
C GLN A 137 14.35 11.70 7.55
N GLN A 138 15.01 10.72 8.17
CA GLN A 138 14.32 9.64 8.87
C GLN A 138 13.63 10.14 10.16
N HIS A 139 12.39 9.69 10.35
CA HIS A 139 11.60 9.86 11.57
C HIS A 139 11.06 8.49 12.01
N SER A 140 11.30 8.10 13.26
CA SER A 140 10.90 6.78 13.75
C SER A 140 9.40 6.69 14.00
N ILE A 141 8.80 5.60 13.54
CA ILE A 141 7.46 5.15 13.91
C ILE A 141 7.61 4.06 14.98
N ASN A 142 6.92 4.21 16.11
CA ASN A 142 6.92 3.21 17.17
C ASN A 142 6.09 1.97 16.76
N THR A 143 6.32 0.81 17.38
CA THR A 143 5.51 -0.39 17.16
C THR A 143 4.37 -0.56 18.18
N ASP A 144 4.30 0.30 19.19
CA ASP A 144 3.18 0.39 20.13
C ASP A 144 2.00 1.12 19.48
N TYR A 145 0.86 0.43 19.39
CA TYR A 145 -0.39 0.95 18.82
C TYR A 145 -0.88 2.24 19.48
N HIS A 146 -0.54 2.48 20.75
CA HIS A 146 -0.95 3.68 21.47
C HIS A 146 -0.11 4.91 21.12
N GLN A 147 1.04 4.73 20.46
CA GLN A 147 1.91 5.82 20.06
C GLN A 147 1.43 6.43 18.73
N ARG A 148 0.86 7.63 18.85
CA ARG A 148 0.38 8.41 17.71
C ARG A 148 1.50 9.23 17.10
N PHE A 149 1.40 9.51 15.81
CA PHE A 149 2.28 10.46 15.14
C PHE A 149 1.50 11.27 14.09
N VAL A 150 2.07 12.41 13.71
CA VAL A 150 1.53 13.28 12.66
C VAL A 150 2.67 13.57 11.69
N PRO A 151 2.64 13.03 10.46
CA PRO A 151 3.59 13.38 9.43
C PRO A 151 3.54 14.87 9.10
N LYS A 152 4.68 15.45 8.69
CA LYS A 152 4.71 16.83 8.22
C LYS A 152 3.71 17.07 7.08
N GLY A 153 2.87 18.11 7.20
CA GLY A 153 1.86 18.45 6.20
C GLY A 153 0.56 17.63 6.30
N ALA A 154 0.38 16.89 7.40
CA ALA A 154 -0.82 16.11 7.69
C ALA A 154 -1.63 16.70 8.86
N GLU A 155 -1.53 18.01 9.10
CA GLU A 155 -2.23 18.67 10.20
C GLU A 155 -3.74 18.37 10.12
N GLY A 156 -4.31 17.83 11.20
CA GLY A 156 -5.69 17.35 11.25
C GLY A 156 -5.88 15.86 10.92
N LEU A 157 -4.81 15.14 10.58
CA LEU A 157 -4.79 13.67 10.48
C LEU A 157 -3.86 13.07 11.53
N THR A 158 -4.42 12.24 12.42
CA THR A 158 -3.66 11.47 13.40
C THR A 158 -3.38 10.06 12.91
N PHE A 159 -2.12 9.64 12.89
CA PHE A 159 -1.70 8.31 12.49
C PHE A 159 -1.38 7.43 13.70
N GLN A 160 -1.77 6.16 13.64
CA GLN A 160 -1.37 5.11 14.56
C GLN A 160 -0.84 3.89 13.78
N PRO A 161 0.32 3.35 14.16
CA PRO A 161 0.85 2.15 13.55
C PRO A 161 0.11 0.91 14.06
N VAL A 162 -0.18 -0.02 13.17
CA VAL A 162 -0.79 -1.32 13.50
C VAL A 162 0.18 -2.41 13.06
N VAL A 163 0.82 -3.10 14.00
CA VAL A 163 1.75 -4.19 13.63
C VAL A 163 1.00 -5.29 12.89
N LEU A 164 1.48 -5.63 11.69
CA LEU A 164 0.92 -6.69 10.86
C LEU A 164 1.85 -7.89 10.85
N GLU A 165 1.26 -9.08 10.81
CA GLU A 165 2.00 -10.30 10.55
C GLU A 165 2.18 -10.43 9.03
N SER A 166 3.40 -10.13 8.58
CA SER A 166 3.83 -10.29 7.19
C SER A 166 5.35 -10.46 7.15
N ASN A 167 5.87 -11.01 6.06
CA ASN A 167 7.28 -11.37 5.94
C ASN A 167 8.12 -10.18 5.43
N ALA A 168 9.34 -10.06 5.96
CA ALA A 168 10.31 -9.09 5.47
C ALA A 168 10.73 -9.40 4.01
N PRO A 169 11.20 -8.40 3.25
CA PRO A 169 11.64 -8.61 1.87
C PRO A 169 12.82 -9.60 1.81
N PRO A 170 13.05 -10.30 0.68
CA PRO A 170 14.08 -11.33 0.57
C PRO A 170 15.51 -10.87 0.88
N TYR A 171 15.79 -9.57 0.75
CA TYR A 171 17.11 -8.99 1.00
C TYR A 171 17.35 -8.66 2.48
N SER A 172 16.29 -8.65 3.31
CA SER A 172 16.37 -8.25 4.72
C SER A 172 17.07 -9.32 5.56
N THR A 173 17.77 -8.89 6.60
CA THR A 173 18.32 -9.78 7.64
C THR A 173 17.23 -10.43 8.49
N TYR A 174 16.02 -9.86 8.48
CA TYR A 174 14.82 -10.37 9.15
C TYR A 174 14.00 -11.33 8.27
N ARG A 175 14.50 -11.72 7.10
CA ARG A 175 13.76 -12.63 6.20
C ARG A 175 13.40 -13.93 6.91
N ASP A 176 12.11 -14.30 6.82
CA ASP A 176 11.51 -15.47 7.47
C ASP A 176 11.52 -15.42 9.01
N ASN A 177 11.80 -14.25 9.60
CA ASN A 177 11.69 -13.95 11.02
C ASN A 177 10.86 -12.67 11.24
N ILE A 178 9.55 -12.84 11.39
CA ILE A 178 8.60 -11.73 11.57
C ILE A 178 8.87 -11.03 12.91
N VAL A 179 9.36 -9.80 12.87
CA VAL A 179 9.55 -8.94 14.05
C VAL A 179 8.60 -7.73 14.00
N PRO A 180 8.17 -7.20 15.17
CA PRO A 180 7.38 -5.99 15.22
C PRO A 180 8.05 -4.85 14.43
N GLY A 181 7.30 -4.27 13.50
CA GLY A 181 7.76 -3.18 12.66
C GLY A 181 8.37 -3.58 11.31
N ASN A 182 8.50 -4.87 10.97
CA ASN A 182 8.78 -5.25 9.57
C ASN A 182 7.69 -4.73 8.64
N ASN A 183 6.43 -4.92 9.04
CA ASN A 183 5.25 -4.48 8.32
C ASN A 183 4.27 -3.84 9.30
N ILE A 184 3.75 -2.68 8.94
CA ILE A 184 2.69 -1.99 9.68
C ILE A 184 1.53 -1.64 8.75
N GLY A 185 0.32 -1.74 9.26
CA GLY A 185 -0.84 -1.01 8.76
C GLY A 185 -0.89 0.37 9.39
N LEU A 186 -1.75 1.22 8.86
CA LEU A 186 -1.96 2.57 9.36
C LEU A 186 -3.43 2.76 9.66
N LYS A 187 -3.73 3.08 10.93
CA LYS A 187 -5.00 3.72 11.29
C LYS A 187 -4.80 5.22 11.17
N ILE A 188 -5.59 5.88 10.32
CA ILE A 188 -5.54 7.32 10.08
C ILE A 188 -6.88 7.88 10.49
N THR A 189 -6.88 8.79 11.47
CA THR A 189 -8.08 9.42 12.00
C THR A 189 -8.11 10.87 11.54
N ASP A 190 -9.22 11.30 10.95
CA ASP A 190 -9.51 12.72 10.72
C ASP A 190 -9.91 13.35 12.06
N ASP A 191 -9.11 14.28 12.57
CA ASP A 191 -9.31 14.89 13.88
C ASP A 191 -10.56 15.77 13.94
N THR A 192 -11.10 16.18 12.77
CA THR A 192 -12.29 17.03 12.67
C THR A 192 -13.57 16.21 12.75
N THR A 193 -13.63 15.11 12.00
CA THR A 193 -14.84 14.28 11.90
C THR A 193 -14.83 13.08 12.85
N GLY A 194 -13.64 12.63 13.27
CA GLY A 194 -13.45 11.36 13.96
C GLY A 194 -13.49 10.14 13.03
N ASN A 195 -13.62 10.35 11.71
CA ASN A 195 -13.67 9.26 10.74
C ASN A 195 -12.31 8.60 10.59
N VAL A 196 -12.32 7.30 10.34
CA VAL A 196 -11.13 6.45 10.38
C VAL A 196 -10.96 5.71 9.07
N LEU A 197 -9.77 5.85 8.49
CA LEU A 197 -9.23 4.98 7.46
C LEU A 197 -8.31 3.95 8.08
N PHE A 198 -8.50 2.68 7.74
CA PHE A 198 -7.51 1.64 8.01
C PHE A 198 -6.90 1.15 6.71
N TYR A 199 -5.59 1.34 6.57
CA TYR A 199 -4.80 0.91 5.43
C TYR A 199 -3.88 -0.24 5.84
N ALA A 200 -4.09 -1.42 5.25
CA ALA A 200 -3.31 -2.63 5.50
C ALA A 200 -3.07 -3.39 4.18
N PRO A 201 -2.11 -2.95 3.34
CA PRO A 201 -1.90 -3.50 1.99
C PRO A 201 -1.25 -4.88 1.98
N GLY A 202 -0.63 -5.30 3.08
CA GLY A 202 0.00 -6.62 3.24
C GLY A 202 -0.32 -7.21 4.60
N CYS A 203 -1.20 -8.21 4.66
CA CYS A 203 -1.65 -8.83 5.90
C CYS A 203 -1.85 -10.33 5.74
N MET A 204 -1.02 -11.13 6.40
CA MET A 204 -1.15 -12.60 6.40
C MET A 204 -2.29 -13.05 7.30
N GLN A 205 -2.43 -12.42 8.46
CA GLN A 205 -3.39 -12.77 9.50
C GLN A 205 -3.83 -11.53 10.29
N ALA A 206 -5.13 -11.45 10.59
CA ALA A 206 -5.68 -10.42 11.44
C ALA A 206 -5.54 -10.77 12.92
N ASN A 207 -4.59 -10.13 13.60
CA ASN A 207 -4.47 -10.15 15.05
C ASN A 207 -5.56 -9.30 15.73
N ASP A 208 -5.56 -9.29 17.07
CA ASP A 208 -6.58 -8.58 17.85
C ASP A 208 -6.57 -7.06 17.60
N THR A 209 -5.40 -6.46 17.40
CA THR A 209 -5.28 -5.03 17.08
C THR A 209 -5.86 -4.72 15.70
N VAL A 210 -5.59 -5.55 14.68
CA VAL A 210 -6.20 -5.42 13.35
C VAL A 210 -7.72 -5.47 13.46
N LYS A 211 -8.27 -6.46 14.17
CA LYS A 211 -9.72 -6.59 14.38
C LYS A 211 -10.31 -5.43 15.17
N GLN A 212 -9.58 -4.91 16.17
CA GLN A 212 -9.98 -3.72 16.90
C GLN A 212 -10.09 -2.51 15.95
N VAL A 213 -9.05 -2.26 15.15
CA VAL A 213 -9.03 -1.12 14.23
C VAL A 213 -10.12 -1.26 13.16
N MET A 214 -10.38 -2.47 12.65
CA MET A 214 -11.49 -2.72 11.73
C MET A 214 -12.85 -2.32 12.32
N ARG A 215 -13.10 -2.56 13.62
CA ARG A 215 -14.35 -2.12 14.29
C ARG A 215 -14.48 -0.62 14.39
N GLU A 216 -13.35 0.09 14.48
CA GLU A 216 -13.30 1.55 14.61
C GLU A 216 -13.32 2.25 13.23
N SER A 217 -13.17 1.50 12.14
CA SER A 217 -12.96 2.03 10.80
C SER A 217 -14.25 2.37 10.07
N HIS A 218 -14.24 3.51 9.37
CA HIS A 218 -15.30 3.93 8.44
C HIS A 218 -14.96 3.45 7.03
N CYS A 219 -13.67 3.50 6.67
CA CYS A 219 -13.15 2.95 5.42
C CYS A 219 -11.96 2.01 5.69
N VAL A 220 -11.93 0.86 5.01
CA VAL A 220 -10.84 -0.11 5.08
C VAL A 220 -10.29 -0.36 3.68
N LEU A 221 -8.98 -0.17 3.51
CA LEU A 221 -8.19 -0.57 2.35
C LEU A 221 -7.34 -1.77 2.75
N PHE A 222 -7.69 -2.96 2.27
CA PHE A 222 -7.12 -4.21 2.73
C PHE A 222 -6.40 -4.97 1.63
N ASP A 223 -5.44 -5.81 2.03
CA ASP A 223 -4.70 -6.72 1.17
C ASP A 223 -5.64 -7.54 0.26
N GLY A 224 -5.45 -7.37 -1.05
CA GLY A 224 -6.16 -8.04 -2.12
C GLY A 224 -5.25 -8.87 -3.01
N THR A 225 -4.08 -9.29 -2.52
CA THR A 225 -2.98 -9.81 -3.35
C THR A 225 -3.40 -11.03 -4.16
N LEU A 226 -3.93 -12.08 -3.53
CA LEU A 226 -4.26 -13.34 -4.20
C LEU A 226 -5.71 -13.74 -3.95
N TRP A 227 -6.41 -14.22 -4.98
CA TRP A 227 -7.79 -14.72 -4.81
C TRP A 227 -7.81 -15.97 -3.94
N ALA A 228 -6.90 -16.90 -4.22
CA ALA A 228 -6.75 -18.17 -3.55
C ALA A 228 -5.32 -18.35 -3.03
N ASN A 229 -5.14 -19.14 -1.97
CA ASN A 229 -3.85 -19.29 -1.31
C ASN A 229 -2.80 -19.97 -2.22
N GLU A 230 -3.24 -20.88 -3.08
CA GLU A 230 -2.39 -21.64 -4.00
C GLU A 230 -2.22 -20.96 -5.36
N GLU A 231 -2.69 -19.72 -5.55
CA GLU A 231 -2.77 -19.06 -6.86
C GLU A 231 -1.44 -19.02 -7.62
N MET A 232 -0.35 -18.68 -6.92
CA MET A 232 0.98 -18.63 -7.54
C MET A 232 1.52 -20.02 -7.91
N ILE A 233 1.16 -21.06 -7.15
CA ILE A 233 1.49 -22.47 -7.45
C ILE A 233 0.72 -22.93 -8.67
N ALA A 234 -0.58 -22.62 -8.74
CA ALA A 234 -1.44 -22.98 -9.86
C ALA A 234 -0.97 -22.37 -11.20
N HIS A 235 -0.33 -21.20 -11.17
CA HIS A 235 0.28 -20.56 -12.33
C HIS A 235 1.74 -20.99 -12.59
N GLY A 236 2.35 -21.79 -11.71
CA GLY A 236 3.74 -22.24 -11.84
C GLY A 236 4.78 -21.14 -11.58
N PHE A 237 4.40 -20.06 -10.89
CA PHE A 237 5.27 -18.92 -10.61
C PHE A 237 5.98 -19.01 -9.26
N SER A 238 5.52 -19.89 -8.37
CA SER A 238 6.11 -20.12 -7.05
C SER A 238 5.83 -21.53 -6.58
N ASN A 239 6.60 -21.99 -5.59
CA ASN A 239 6.31 -23.18 -4.79
C ASN A 239 5.73 -22.84 -3.40
N LYS A 240 5.49 -21.56 -3.12
CA LYS A 240 4.99 -21.02 -1.86
C LYS A 240 3.49 -20.68 -1.95
N LEU A 241 2.78 -20.87 -0.85
CA LEU A 241 1.42 -20.36 -0.65
C LEU A 241 1.43 -18.83 -0.48
N GLY A 242 0.27 -18.20 -0.69
CA GLY A 242 0.02 -16.81 -0.36
C GLY A 242 0.42 -16.46 1.07
N THR A 243 0.03 -17.31 2.01
CA THR A 243 0.39 -17.18 3.43
C THR A 243 1.90 -17.24 3.67
N ASP A 244 2.64 -18.06 2.92
CA ASP A 244 4.11 -18.12 3.04
C ASP A 244 4.80 -16.85 2.48
N MET A 245 4.07 -16.09 1.67
CA MET A 245 4.47 -14.79 1.13
C MET A 245 3.95 -13.63 1.99
N GLY A 246 3.22 -13.90 3.08
CA GLY A 246 2.68 -12.88 3.98
C GLY A 246 1.31 -12.33 3.60
N HIS A 247 0.56 -13.03 2.74
CA HIS A 247 -0.74 -12.56 2.23
C HIS A 247 -1.89 -13.49 2.57
N MET A 248 -2.93 -12.96 3.20
CA MET A 248 -4.21 -13.63 3.37
C MET A 248 -4.89 -13.81 2.00
N PRO A 249 -5.43 -15.00 1.66
CA PRO A 249 -6.21 -15.14 0.45
C PRO A 249 -7.49 -14.29 0.53
N VAL A 250 -7.92 -13.71 -0.59
CA VAL A 250 -9.13 -12.89 -0.63
C VAL A 250 -10.37 -13.74 -0.35
N ASN A 251 -10.45 -14.93 -0.95
CA ASN A 251 -11.60 -15.82 -0.85
C ASN A 251 -11.38 -16.95 0.17
N GLY A 252 -12.47 -17.61 0.56
CA GLY A 252 -12.48 -18.73 1.51
C GLY A 252 -12.89 -18.34 2.92
N LYS A 253 -13.17 -19.34 3.76
CA LYS A 253 -13.71 -19.13 5.12
C LYS A 253 -12.80 -18.35 6.06
N GLY A 254 -11.50 -18.38 5.82
CA GLY A 254 -10.50 -17.61 6.57
C GLY A 254 -9.86 -16.49 5.73
N GLY A 255 -10.49 -16.12 4.62
CA GLY A 255 -9.97 -15.10 3.70
C GLY A 255 -10.45 -13.68 4.03
N ALA A 256 -9.91 -12.70 3.29
CA ALA A 256 -10.17 -11.29 3.52
C ALA A 256 -11.66 -10.94 3.44
N ILE A 257 -12.43 -11.51 2.49
CA ILE A 257 -13.87 -11.27 2.39
C ILE A 257 -14.60 -11.71 3.66
N ALA A 258 -14.28 -12.90 4.18
CA ALA A 258 -14.92 -13.41 5.39
C ALA A 258 -14.61 -12.51 6.59
N LEU A 259 -13.35 -12.12 6.76
CA LEU A 259 -12.91 -11.20 7.80
C LEU A 259 -13.61 -9.83 7.71
N LEU A 260 -13.61 -9.21 6.52
CA LEU A 260 -14.22 -7.90 6.29
C LEU A 260 -15.74 -7.90 6.54
N ASN A 261 -16.40 -9.05 6.40
CA ASN A 261 -17.82 -9.22 6.68
C ASN A 261 -18.14 -9.42 8.17
N GLU A 262 -17.14 -9.64 9.03
CA GLU A 262 -17.33 -9.63 10.48
C GLU A 262 -17.58 -8.22 11.04
N PHE A 263 -17.26 -7.18 10.25
CA PHE A 263 -17.29 -5.78 10.67
C PHE A 263 -18.25 -4.93 9.85
N ASN A 264 -18.94 -4.02 10.53
CA ASN A 264 -19.83 -3.03 9.91
C ASN A 264 -19.03 -1.79 9.47
N VAL A 265 -18.17 -1.97 8.48
CA VAL A 265 -17.40 -0.90 7.83
C VAL A 265 -18.19 -0.37 6.64
N GLU A 266 -18.33 0.95 6.53
CA GLU A 266 -19.13 1.60 5.48
C GLU A 266 -18.54 1.39 4.09
N ARG A 267 -17.21 1.51 3.95
CA ARG A 267 -16.52 1.35 2.68
C ARG A 267 -15.36 0.36 2.78
N LYS A 268 -15.40 -0.71 1.99
CA LYS A 268 -14.41 -1.80 2.01
C LYS A 268 -13.78 -1.89 0.62
N VAL A 269 -12.46 -1.76 0.56
CA VAL A 269 -11.72 -1.72 -0.71
C VAL A 269 -10.55 -2.70 -0.65
N LEU A 270 -10.42 -3.57 -1.64
CA LEU A 270 -9.21 -4.36 -1.84
C LEU A 270 -8.17 -3.57 -2.63
N ILE A 271 -6.93 -3.56 -2.16
CA ILE A 271 -5.76 -2.92 -2.79
C ILE A 271 -4.58 -3.90 -2.83
N HIS A 272 -3.47 -3.52 -3.46
CA HIS A 272 -2.26 -4.35 -3.58
C HIS A 272 -2.58 -5.68 -4.28
N ILE A 273 -3.19 -5.60 -5.46
CA ILE A 273 -3.76 -6.75 -6.18
C ILE A 273 -2.71 -7.37 -7.10
N ASN A 274 -2.37 -8.65 -6.94
CA ASN A 274 -1.39 -9.30 -7.81
C ASN A 274 -1.94 -9.51 -9.22
N ASN A 275 -1.05 -9.48 -10.21
CA ASN A 275 -1.43 -9.62 -11.62
C ASN A 275 -2.10 -10.96 -11.97
N THR A 276 -1.95 -12.00 -11.15
CA THR A 276 -2.65 -13.29 -11.30
C THR A 276 -4.06 -13.30 -10.73
N ASN A 277 -4.43 -12.31 -9.92
CA ASN A 277 -5.66 -12.35 -9.16
C ASN A 277 -6.86 -12.22 -10.12
N ARG A 278 -7.76 -13.20 -10.06
CA ARG A 278 -8.91 -13.31 -10.97
C ARG A 278 -9.88 -12.14 -10.85
N VAL A 279 -9.90 -11.43 -9.71
CA VAL A 279 -10.74 -10.23 -9.55
C VAL A 279 -10.39 -9.10 -10.51
N LEU A 280 -9.19 -9.12 -11.14
CA LEU A 280 -8.80 -8.09 -12.09
C LEU A 280 -9.63 -8.11 -13.39
N ASP A 281 -10.18 -9.27 -13.75
CA ASP A 281 -11.11 -9.41 -14.88
C ASP A 281 -12.53 -9.11 -14.40
N GLU A 282 -13.08 -7.97 -14.84
CA GLU A 282 -14.38 -7.43 -14.42
C GLU A 282 -15.56 -8.29 -14.87
N ASP A 283 -15.36 -9.23 -15.81
CA ASP A 283 -16.38 -10.20 -16.24
C ASP A 283 -16.23 -11.56 -15.51
N SER A 284 -15.29 -11.68 -14.58
CA SER A 284 -15.05 -12.93 -13.85
C SER A 284 -16.05 -13.13 -12.70
N ASN A 285 -16.35 -14.40 -12.40
CA ASN A 285 -17.13 -14.76 -11.20
C ASN A 285 -16.47 -14.27 -9.90
N ALA A 286 -15.14 -14.15 -9.87
CA ALA A 286 -14.41 -13.65 -8.70
C ALA A 286 -14.71 -12.17 -8.47
N TYR A 287 -14.67 -11.35 -9.53
CA TYR A 287 -15.03 -9.94 -9.46
C TYR A 287 -16.51 -9.75 -9.08
N HIS A 288 -17.43 -10.47 -9.72
CA HIS A 288 -18.86 -10.37 -9.39
C HIS A 288 -19.15 -10.77 -7.93
N SER A 289 -18.55 -11.86 -7.44
CA SER A 289 -18.67 -12.28 -6.04
C SER A 289 -18.16 -11.21 -5.08
N LEU A 290 -17.03 -10.56 -5.40
CA LEU A 290 -16.51 -9.45 -4.59
C LEU A 290 -17.51 -8.28 -4.51
N CYS A 291 -18.07 -7.88 -5.65
CA CYS A 291 -19.07 -6.80 -5.71
C CYS A 291 -20.38 -7.14 -4.97
N GLU A 292 -20.85 -8.38 -5.06
CA GLU A 292 -22.04 -8.86 -4.32
C GLU A 292 -21.86 -8.75 -2.80
N GLN A 293 -20.63 -8.83 -2.30
CA GLN A 293 -20.29 -8.63 -0.89
C GLN A 293 -20.15 -7.13 -0.51
N GLY A 294 -20.37 -6.21 -1.44
CA GLY A 294 -20.20 -4.77 -1.22
C GLY A 294 -18.74 -4.36 -1.03
N ILE A 295 -17.80 -5.13 -1.59
CA ILE A 295 -16.36 -4.84 -1.52
C ILE A 295 -15.91 -4.31 -2.88
N GLU A 296 -15.25 -3.15 -2.87
CA GLU A 296 -14.71 -2.50 -4.07
C GLU A 296 -13.31 -3.03 -4.40
N LEU A 297 -12.94 -2.95 -5.68
CA LEU A 297 -11.58 -3.22 -6.14
C LEU A 297 -10.89 -1.90 -6.49
N ALA A 298 -9.78 -1.60 -5.82
CA ALA A 298 -9.02 -0.38 -6.08
C ALA A 298 -8.52 -0.32 -7.53
N TYR A 299 -8.39 0.91 -8.03
CA TYR A 299 -7.80 1.22 -9.33
C TYR A 299 -7.02 2.53 -9.23
N ASP A 300 -6.01 2.68 -10.09
CA ASP A 300 -5.19 3.89 -10.14
C ASP A 300 -6.05 5.12 -10.45
N GLY A 301 -5.89 6.17 -9.67
CA GLY A 301 -6.70 7.40 -9.73
C GLY A 301 -8.02 7.34 -8.98
N MET A 302 -8.31 6.26 -8.24
CA MET A 302 -9.47 6.21 -7.35
C MET A 302 -9.32 7.24 -6.22
N GLU A 303 -10.32 8.10 -6.07
CA GLU A 303 -10.42 9.07 -4.97
C GLU A 303 -11.47 8.61 -3.95
N ILE A 304 -11.14 8.72 -2.68
CA ILE A 304 -11.98 8.33 -1.55
C ILE A 304 -12.01 9.50 -0.56
N GLU A 305 -13.22 9.96 -0.25
CA GLU A 305 -13.47 10.80 0.90
C GLU A 305 -13.85 9.90 2.08
N VAL A 306 -13.20 10.14 3.21
CA VAL A 306 -13.46 9.47 4.50
C VAL A 306 -13.87 10.49 5.52
#